data_AF-A0A151QL06-F1
#
_entry.id   AF-A0A151QL06-F1
#
_cell.length_a   1.000
_cell.length_b   1.000
_cell.length_c   1.000
_cell.angle_alpha   90.00
_cell.angle_beta   90.00
_cell.angle_gamma   90.00
#
_symmetry.space_group_name_H-M   'P 1'
#
loop_
_entity.id
_entity.type
_entity.pdbx_description
1 polymer ?
#
loop_
_entity_poly.entity_id
_entity_poly.type
_entity_poly.pdbx_seq_one_letter_code
_entity_poly.pdbx_strand_id
1 'polypeptide(L)'
;KNNIFEEEVYFEDINQAIDNWEIPKIPQDELYIPNETKHLCSSDYIIKTAENNIPFDPQASEEFHLLTKQSIAEHARKYKYLHIGCVQVVVKPLIREGLNASILMCLRDIRHNDFQDSLIGTVETSLGHGPIYFNCFPNKTVSLLDRNVLD
;
A
#
# COMPACT_ATOMS: atom_id res chain seq x y z
N LYS A 1 38.99 -20.85 -14.01
CA LYS A 1 38.75 -20.38 -12.63
C LYS A 1 38.03 -19.06 -12.78
N ASN A 2 36.69 -19.07 -12.76
CA ASN A 2 35.90 -17.85 -12.89
C ASN A 2 35.71 -17.33 -11.48
N ASN A 3 36.23 -16.12 -11.19
CA ASN A 3 35.96 -15.42 -9.94
C ASN A 3 34.47 -15.09 -9.90
N ILE A 4 33.76 -15.61 -8.90
CA ILE A 4 32.29 -15.50 -8.74
C ILE A 4 31.94 -14.31 -7.81
N PHE A 5 32.91 -13.46 -7.46
CA PHE A 5 32.74 -12.37 -6.51
C PHE A 5 33.51 -11.13 -6.95
N GLU A 6 33.01 -10.41 -7.95
CA GLU A 6 33.47 -9.06 -8.28
C GLU A 6 32.26 -8.18 -8.60
N GLU A 7 31.42 -7.96 -7.59
CA GLU A 7 30.64 -6.73 -7.54
C GLU A 7 30.78 -6.20 -6.11
N GLU A 8 31.90 -5.54 -5.84
CA GLU A 8 32.09 -4.77 -4.61
C GLU A 8 31.17 -3.54 -4.72
N VAL A 9 29.98 -3.63 -4.13
CA VAL A 9 29.03 -2.51 -4.08
C VAL A 9 29.50 -1.53 -3.00
N TYR A 10 29.81 -0.29 -3.38
CA TYR A 10 30.24 0.74 -2.44
C TYR A 10 29.04 1.32 -1.68
N PHE A 11 29.25 1.66 -0.40
CA PHE A 11 28.20 2.19 0.48
C PHE A 11 27.56 3.51 0.00
N GLU A 12 28.30 4.30 -0.77
CA GLU A 12 27.79 5.55 -1.36
C GLU A 12 26.74 5.27 -2.44
N ASP A 13 26.94 4.20 -3.22
CA ASP A 13 26.04 3.78 -4.30
C ASP A 13 24.71 3.20 -3.76
N ILE A 14 24.79 2.50 -2.63
CA ILE A 14 23.63 1.95 -1.89
C ILE A 14 22.68 3.07 -1.41
N ASN A 15 23.22 4.09 -0.73
CA ASN A 15 22.39 5.19 -0.23
C ASN A 15 21.77 5.98 -1.39
N GLN A 16 22.52 6.17 -2.49
CA GLN A 16 21.98 6.79 -3.71
C GLN A 16 20.88 5.94 -4.35
N ALA A 17 20.97 4.61 -4.34
CA ALA A 17 19.94 3.73 -4.88
C ALA A 17 18.63 3.84 -4.08
N ILE A 18 18.70 3.90 -2.75
CA ILE A 18 17.54 4.15 -1.89
C ILE A 18 16.96 5.53 -2.18
N ASP A 19 17.79 6.57 -2.25
CA ASP A 19 17.35 7.94 -2.49
C ASP A 19 16.64 8.09 -3.85
N ASN A 20 17.20 7.48 -4.90
CA ASN A 20 16.66 7.50 -6.26
C ASN A 20 15.47 6.56 -6.49
N TRP A 21 15.10 5.74 -5.52
CA TRP A 21 14.00 4.79 -5.67
C TRP A 21 12.64 5.52 -5.73
N GLU A 22 11.87 5.21 -6.77
CA GLU A 22 10.51 5.72 -6.99
C GLU A 22 9.46 4.63 -6.85
N ILE A 23 8.26 5.04 -6.43
CA ILE A 23 7.11 4.14 -6.33
C ILE A 23 6.74 3.60 -7.72
N PRO A 24 6.68 2.27 -7.90
CA PRO A 24 6.26 1.67 -9.17
C PRO A 24 4.86 2.10 -9.55
N LYS A 25 4.70 2.68 -10.74
CA LYS A 25 3.40 3.12 -11.24
C LYS A 25 2.55 1.93 -11.62
N ILE A 26 1.26 1.98 -11.27
CA ILE A 26 0.28 0.98 -11.69
C ILE A 26 -0.48 1.51 -12.90
N PRO A 27 -0.57 0.75 -14.00
CA PRO A 27 -1.38 1.11 -15.16
C PRO A 27 -2.86 1.18 -14.76
N GLN A 28 -3.43 2.38 -14.79
CA GLN A 28 -4.80 2.66 -14.31
C GLN A 28 -5.86 2.06 -15.24
N ASP A 29 -5.53 1.98 -16.52
CA ASP A 29 -6.32 1.39 -17.59
C ASP A 29 -6.46 -0.14 -17.48
N GLU A 30 -5.53 -0.80 -16.77
CA GLU A 30 -5.60 -2.23 -16.46
C GLU A 30 -6.39 -2.52 -15.18
N LEU A 31 -6.44 -1.57 -14.23
CA LEU A 31 -7.15 -1.76 -12.95
C LEU A 31 -8.67 -1.86 -13.11
N TYR A 32 -9.22 -1.04 -14.00
CA TYR A 32 -10.63 -1.04 -14.34
C TYR A 32 -10.74 -1.14 -15.84
N ILE A 33 -10.67 -2.37 -16.38
CA ILE A 33 -10.81 -2.61 -17.82
C ILE A 33 -12.17 -2.06 -18.27
N PRO A 34 -12.20 -0.95 -19.03
CA PRO A 34 -13.44 -0.48 -19.61
C PRO A 34 -13.61 -1.31 -20.88
N ASN A 35 -14.40 -2.38 -20.83
CA ASN A 35 -14.90 -2.97 -22.07
C ASN A 35 -15.68 -1.93 -22.88
N GLU A 36 -15.89 -2.24 -24.16
CA GLU A 36 -16.44 -1.46 -25.30
C GLU A 36 -17.62 -0.49 -25.04
N THR A 37 -18.17 -0.50 -23.82
CA THR A 37 -19.16 0.42 -23.26
C THR A 37 -18.56 1.54 -22.40
N LYS A 38 -17.40 2.09 -22.77
CA LYS A 38 -16.74 3.24 -22.09
C LYS A 38 -17.68 4.46 -21.95
N HIS A 39 -18.67 4.56 -22.84
CA HIS A 39 -19.72 5.58 -22.86
C HIS A 39 -20.89 5.32 -21.89
N LEU A 40 -21.00 4.11 -21.33
CA LEU A 40 -22.14 3.67 -20.49
C LEU A 40 -21.80 3.62 -19.00
N CYS A 41 -20.53 3.38 -18.65
CA CYS A 41 -20.06 3.36 -17.27
C CYS A 41 -18.67 4.01 -17.16
N SER A 42 -18.63 5.35 -17.06
CA SER A 42 -17.47 6.04 -16.51
C SER A 42 -17.53 5.95 -14.99
N SER A 43 -16.95 4.89 -14.43
CA SER A 43 -16.70 4.87 -12.99
C SER A 43 -15.57 5.87 -12.72
N ASP A 44 -15.89 7.02 -12.14
CA ASP A 44 -14.88 7.95 -11.66
C ASP A 44 -13.95 7.20 -10.69
N TYR A 45 -12.64 7.22 -10.95
CA TYR A 45 -11.64 6.65 -10.05
C TYR A 45 -10.90 7.77 -9.34
N ILE A 46 -10.43 7.47 -8.12
CA ILE A 46 -9.77 8.45 -7.26
C ILE A 46 -8.53 7.79 -6.70
N ILE A 47 -7.39 8.45 -6.86
CA ILE A 47 -6.12 8.03 -6.28
C ILE A 47 -5.90 8.84 -5.02
N LYS A 48 -5.67 8.13 -3.91
CA LYS A 48 -5.27 8.73 -2.64
C LYS A 48 -3.93 8.14 -2.25
N THR A 49 -3.03 9.02 -1.88
CA THR A 49 -1.72 8.65 -1.35
C THR A 49 -1.62 9.22 0.05
N ALA A 50 -1.20 8.38 0.98
CA ALA A 50 -0.83 8.78 2.33
C ALA A 50 0.62 8.35 2.54
N GLU A 51 1.43 9.25 3.08
CA GLU A 51 2.84 9.03 3.38
C GLU A 51 3.08 9.47 4.82
N ASN A 52 3.86 8.69 5.56
CA ASN A 52 4.25 9.03 6.91
C ASN A 52 5.60 8.40 7.25
N ASN A 53 6.34 9.05 8.15
CA ASN A 53 7.59 8.53 8.68
C ASN A 53 7.34 7.90 10.05
N ILE A 54 7.82 6.68 10.22
CA ILE A 54 7.62 5.89 11.44
C ILE A 54 8.98 5.70 12.10
N PRO A 55 9.13 5.98 13.40
CA PRO A 55 10.36 5.64 14.11
C PRO A 55 10.54 4.12 14.12
N PHE A 56 11.77 3.66 13.88
CA PHE A 56 12.08 2.23 13.95
C PHE A 56 12.18 1.81 15.42
N ASP A 57 11.07 1.31 15.97
CA ASP A 57 10.98 0.73 17.31
C ASP A 57 10.33 -0.67 17.22
N PRO A 58 11.02 -1.75 17.64
CA PRO A 58 10.48 -3.10 17.64
C PRO A 58 9.19 -3.31 18.44
N GLN A 59 8.84 -2.39 19.35
CA GLN A 59 7.60 -2.45 20.14
C GLN A 59 6.51 -1.51 19.60
N ALA A 60 6.82 -0.66 18.62
CA ALA A 60 5.84 0.23 18.02
C ALA A 60 4.99 -0.50 16.96
N SER A 61 3.70 -0.20 16.97
CA SER A 61 2.77 -0.57 15.90
C SER A 61 2.11 0.71 15.43
N GLU A 62 2.07 0.92 14.12
CA GLU A 62 1.42 2.05 13.49
C GLU A 62 0.26 1.58 12.62
N GLU A 63 -0.81 2.37 12.58
CA GLU A 63 -2.00 2.07 11.80
C GLU A 63 -2.28 3.18 10.80
N PHE A 64 -2.65 2.77 9.57
CA PHE A 64 -2.95 3.67 8.48
C PHE A 64 -4.34 3.38 7.93
N HIS A 65 -5.24 4.36 8.07
CA HIS A 65 -6.60 4.24 7.54
C HIS A 65 -6.66 4.76 6.10
N LEU A 66 -7.02 3.88 5.16
CA LEU A 66 -7.21 4.24 3.75
C LEU A 66 -8.35 5.25 3.53
N LEU A 67 -9.34 5.23 4.43
CA LEU A 67 -10.52 6.09 4.37
C LEU A 67 -10.61 6.92 5.66
N THR A 68 -10.79 8.23 5.49
CA THR A 68 -11.06 9.15 6.59
C THR A 68 -12.53 9.58 6.60
N LYS A 69 -13.03 10.04 7.77
CA LYS A 69 -14.37 10.62 7.93
C LYS A 69 -14.69 11.68 6.89
N GLN A 70 -13.75 12.60 6.66
CA GLN A 70 -13.89 13.64 5.64
C GLN A 70 -14.06 13.02 4.25
N SER A 71 -13.19 12.08 3.89
CA SER A 71 -13.19 11.51 2.55
C SER A 71 -14.45 10.68 2.25
N ILE A 72 -15.02 10.03 3.26
CA ILE A 72 -16.30 9.32 3.14
C ILE A 72 -17.44 10.32 2.96
N ALA A 73 -17.47 11.39 3.77
CA ALA A 73 -18.50 12.41 3.66
C ALA A 73 -18.50 13.10 2.28
N GLU A 74 -17.32 13.34 1.70
CA GLU A 74 -17.17 13.87 0.35
C GLU A 74 -17.71 12.92 -0.71
N HIS A 75 -17.32 11.63 -0.66
CA HIS A 75 -17.77 10.63 -1.65
C HIS A 75 -19.25 10.30 -1.52
N ALA A 76 -19.78 10.27 -0.30
CA ALA A 76 -21.20 9.98 -0.03
C ALA A 76 -22.15 11.02 -0.62
N ARG A 77 -21.67 12.23 -0.95
CA ARG A 77 -22.47 13.24 -1.65
C ARG A 77 -22.84 12.84 -3.08
N LYS A 78 -22.01 12.04 -3.74
CA LYS A 78 -22.16 11.66 -5.15
C LYS A 78 -22.40 10.16 -5.34
N TYR A 79 -21.85 9.33 -4.48
CA TYR A 79 -21.86 7.87 -4.63
C TYR A 79 -22.50 7.17 -3.44
N LYS A 80 -23.08 5.99 -3.69
CA LYS A 80 -23.60 5.10 -2.65
C LYS A 80 -22.59 4.04 -2.23
N TYR A 81 -21.66 3.70 -3.11
CA TYR A 81 -20.68 2.65 -2.92
C TYR A 81 -19.30 3.13 -3.38
N LEU A 82 -18.28 2.63 -2.71
CA LEU A 82 -16.88 2.76 -3.10
C LEU A 82 -16.34 1.37 -3.42
N HIS A 83 -15.68 1.22 -4.57
CA HIS A 83 -14.96 0.00 -4.90
C HIS A 83 -13.45 0.21 -4.67
N ILE A 84 -12.85 -0.65 -3.86
CA ILE A 84 -11.41 -0.69 -3.59
C ILE A 84 -10.80 -1.75 -4.49
N GLY A 85 -10.40 -1.33 -5.68
CA GLY A 85 -9.81 -2.21 -6.70
C GLY A 85 -8.33 -2.51 -6.48
N CYS A 86 -7.57 -1.57 -5.92
CA CYS A 86 -6.14 -1.72 -5.68
C CYS A 86 -5.69 -0.93 -4.46
N VAL A 87 -4.81 -1.53 -3.66
CA VAL A 87 -4.07 -0.89 -2.58
C VAL A 87 -2.59 -1.17 -2.83
N GLN A 88 -1.83 -0.11 -3.09
CA GLN A 88 -0.38 -0.19 -3.20
C GLN A 88 0.23 0.25 -1.88
N VAL A 89 1.08 -0.60 -1.31
CA VAL A 89 1.82 -0.29 -0.08
C VAL A 89 3.29 -0.26 -0.44
N VAL A 90 3.97 0.75 0.09
CA VAL A 90 5.39 0.99 -0.13
C VAL A 90 6.02 1.26 1.23
N VAL A 91 7.15 0.61 1.49
CA VAL A 91 8.00 0.93 2.63
C VAL A 91 9.40 1.22 2.13
N LYS A 92 9.83 2.46 2.36
CA LYS A 92 11.18 2.92 2.08
C LYS A 92 11.93 3.01 3.41
N PRO A 93 12.92 2.13 3.67
CA PRO A 93 13.74 2.28 4.86
C PRO A 93 14.53 3.58 4.79
N LEU A 94 14.42 4.41 5.84
CA LEU A 94 15.26 5.60 6.05
C LEU A 94 16.48 5.28 6.96
N ILE A 95 16.68 3.99 7.24
CA ILE A 95 17.79 3.46 8.01
C ILE A 95 18.91 3.00 7.06
N ARG A 96 20.13 2.86 7.56
CA ARG A 96 21.24 2.32 6.78
C ARG A 96 20.93 0.91 6.27
N GLU A 97 21.22 0.63 5.00
CA GLU A 97 21.10 -0.71 4.43
C GLU A 97 21.97 -1.71 5.20
N GLY A 98 21.51 -2.97 5.29
CA GLY A 98 22.17 -4.00 6.09
C GLY A 98 21.85 -4.00 7.59
N LEU A 99 21.07 -3.03 8.10
CA LEU A 99 20.48 -3.17 9.44
C LEU A 99 19.45 -4.31 9.43
N ASN A 100 19.55 -5.23 10.39
CA ASN A 100 18.58 -6.31 10.52
C ASN A 100 17.26 -5.77 11.11
N ALA A 101 16.46 -5.17 10.23
CA ALA A 101 15.12 -4.71 10.48
C ALA A 101 14.15 -5.60 9.71
N SER A 102 13.08 -6.03 10.36
CA SER A 102 11.97 -6.73 9.73
C SER A 102 10.68 -6.03 10.09
N ILE A 103 9.72 -6.07 9.16
CA ILE A 103 8.40 -5.49 9.36
C ILE A 103 7.34 -6.53 9.04
N LEU A 104 6.24 -6.45 9.77
CA LEU A 104 5.00 -7.15 9.48
C LEU A 104 3.95 -6.09 9.13
N MET A 105 3.37 -6.21 7.94
CA MET A 105 2.30 -5.34 7.49
C MET A 105 1.03 -6.14 7.26
N CYS A 106 -0.10 -5.61 7.69
CA CYS A 106 -1.41 -6.23 7.49
C CYS A 106 -2.35 -5.20 6.85
N LEU A 107 -2.87 -5.52 5.66
CA LEU A 107 -4.04 -4.84 5.12
C LEU A 107 -5.28 -5.49 5.70
N ARG A 108 -6.13 -4.72 6.39
CA ARG A 108 -7.31 -5.26 7.10
C ARG A 108 -8.57 -4.45 6.83
N ASP A 109 -9.71 -5.14 6.86
CA ASP A 109 -11.06 -4.56 6.94
C ASP A 109 -11.46 -4.49 8.41
N ILE A 110 -11.22 -3.34 9.05
CA ILE A 110 -11.37 -3.16 10.51
C ILE A 110 -12.80 -3.35 11.02
N ARG A 111 -13.80 -3.39 10.11
CA ARG A 111 -15.20 -3.64 10.44
C ARG A 111 -15.47 -5.05 10.96
N HIS A 112 -14.49 -5.94 10.83
CA HIS A 112 -14.52 -7.27 11.41
C HIS A 112 -13.93 -7.25 12.83
N ASN A 113 -14.70 -7.72 13.81
CA ASN A 113 -14.27 -7.78 15.21
C ASN A 113 -13.14 -8.79 15.45
N ASP A 114 -13.10 -9.86 14.66
CA ASP A 114 -12.03 -10.84 14.73
C ASP A 114 -10.86 -10.42 13.83
N PHE A 115 -9.66 -10.46 14.38
CA PHE A 115 -8.46 -10.04 13.67
C PHE A 115 -8.20 -10.89 12.43
N GLN A 116 -8.35 -12.21 12.51
CA GLN A 116 -8.08 -13.11 11.39
C GLN A 116 -9.09 -12.89 10.27
N ASP A 117 -10.36 -12.73 10.63
CA ASP A 117 -11.42 -12.42 9.66
C ASP A 117 -11.24 -11.05 9.01
N SER A 118 -10.57 -10.11 9.69
CA SER A 118 -10.29 -8.78 9.15
C SER A 118 -9.16 -8.77 8.10
N LEU A 119 -8.30 -9.80 8.04
CA LEU A 119 -7.13 -9.81 7.17
C LEU A 119 -7.53 -9.90 5.68
N ILE A 120 -7.10 -8.91 4.90
CA ILE A 120 -7.18 -8.93 3.44
C ILE A 120 -5.86 -9.44 2.85
N GLY A 121 -4.73 -9.04 3.45
CA GLY A 121 -3.40 -9.48 3.04
C GLY A 121 -2.34 -9.15 4.08
N THR A 122 -1.30 -9.97 4.14
CA THR A 122 -0.19 -9.84 5.08
C THR A 122 1.13 -10.00 4.37
N VAL A 123 2.11 -9.19 4.75
CA VAL A 123 3.49 -9.26 4.24
C VAL A 123 4.44 -9.16 5.43
N GLU A 124 5.33 -10.13 5.54
CA GLU A 124 6.48 -10.10 6.43
C GLU A 124 7.75 -10.02 5.58
N THR A 125 8.61 -9.05 5.84
CA THR A 125 9.84 -8.88 5.07
C THR A 125 10.93 -8.19 5.88
N SER A 126 12.18 -8.49 5.53
CA SER A 126 13.33 -7.70 5.97
C SER A 126 13.41 -6.41 5.16
N LEU A 127 13.73 -5.30 5.84
CA LEU A 127 14.08 -4.01 5.24
C LEU A 127 15.59 -3.90 4.97
N GLY A 128 16.38 -4.94 5.28
CA GLY A 128 17.83 -4.92 5.13
C GLY A 128 18.31 -4.91 3.67
N HIS A 129 17.43 -5.20 2.71
CA HIS A 129 17.73 -5.28 1.27
C HIS A 129 17.11 -4.11 0.48
N GLY A 130 16.75 -3.03 1.15
CA GLY A 130 16.21 -1.83 0.52
C GLY A 130 14.69 -1.70 0.56
N PRO A 131 14.12 -0.77 -0.25
CA PRO A 131 12.68 -0.50 -0.31
C PRO A 131 11.89 -1.71 -0.81
N ILE A 132 10.71 -1.90 -0.24
CA ILE A 132 9.79 -2.96 -0.61
C ILE A 132 8.43 -2.35 -0.96
N TYR A 133 7.76 -2.96 -1.93
CA TYR A 133 6.41 -2.58 -2.29
C TYR A 133 5.60 -3.83 -2.65
N PHE A 134 4.29 -3.74 -2.48
CA PHE A 134 3.37 -4.74 -2.97
C PHE A 134 2.05 -4.11 -3.35
N ASN A 135 1.36 -4.77 -4.28
CA ASN A 135 0.03 -4.41 -4.71
C ASN A 135 -0.93 -5.48 -4.19
N CYS A 136 -1.95 -5.06 -3.47
CA CYS A 136 -3.09 -5.88 -3.12
C CYS A 136 -4.28 -5.48 -3.99
N PHE A 137 -5.06 -6.44 -4.47
CA PHE A 137 -6.26 -6.22 -5.26
C PHE A 137 -7.48 -6.78 -4.50
N PRO A 138 -7.99 -6.07 -3.48
CA PRO A 138 -9.02 -6.62 -2.59
C PRO A 138 -10.33 -6.93 -3.30
N ASN A 139 -10.61 -6.24 -4.42
CA ASN A 139 -11.88 -6.31 -5.14
C ASN A 139 -13.09 -6.14 -4.19
N LYS A 140 -12.98 -5.16 -3.28
CA LYS A 140 -13.90 -4.98 -2.15
C LYS A 140 -14.79 -3.77 -2.40
N THR A 141 -16.10 -3.98 -2.34
CA THR A 141 -17.09 -2.90 -2.37
C THR A 141 -17.50 -2.53 -0.95
N VAL A 142 -17.51 -1.23 -0.66
CA VAL A 142 -17.89 -0.63 0.62
C VAL A 142 -19.11 0.25 0.40
N SER A 143 -20.15 0.07 1.21
CA SER A 143 -21.31 0.96 1.22
C SER A 143 -20.98 2.24 1.97
N LEU A 144 -21.16 3.40 1.34
CA LEU A 144 -20.99 4.71 1.98
C LEU A 144 -22.18 5.08 2.87
N LEU A 145 -23.25 4.29 2.84
CA LEU A 145 -24.43 4.41 3.71
C LEU A 145 -24.32 3.54 4.97
N ASP A 146 -23.29 2.69 5.05
CA ASP A 146 -23.03 1.89 6.23
C ASP A 146 -22.64 2.79 7.40
N ARG A 147 -23.29 2.60 8.55
CA ARG A 147 -23.04 3.38 9.75
C ARG A 147 -21.67 3.08 10.33
N ASN A 148 -21.18 1.87 10.11
CA ASN A 148 -19.92 1.35 10.63
C ASN A 148 -18.84 1.36 9.52
N VAL A 149 -18.97 2.21 8.51
CA VAL A 149 -18.03 2.24 7.37
C VAL A 149 -16.58 2.54 7.78
N LEU A 150 -16.38 3.06 8.99
CA LEU A 150 -15.07 3.37 9.59
C LEU A 150 -14.80 2.63 10.90
N ASP A 151 -15.74 1.79 11.35
CA ASP A 151 -15.71 1.14 12.66
C ASP A 151 -15.48 -0.35 12.50
#